data_AF-R4UES5-F1
#
_entry.id   AF-R4UES5-F1
#
_cell.length_a   1.000
_cell.length_b   1.000
_cell.length_c   1.000
_cell.angle_alpha   90.00
_cell.angle_beta   90.00
_cell.angle_gamma   90.00
#
_symmetry.space_group_name_H-M   'P 1'
#
loop_
_entity.id
_entity.type
_entity.pdbx_description
1 polymer ?
#
loop_
_entity_poly.entity_id
_entity_poly.type
_entity_poly.pdbx_seq_one_letter_code
_entity_poly.pdbx_strand_id
1 'polypeptide(L)'
;MQIKIKKIIINSDIFSFSFGFIGITFGLLSLLSLEPFWNNSNEVRAYQSFIFTVLTIIFDTLSVISAMLAFIYGKKMYRLRQANKKEKRRIDKRFEKLSYWFDFWSFSVGILGLVFGLTSLVTLLPYTINEFVSWWATLTSIFLDTFSAIAAILALTCFLKSWKK
;
A
#
# COMPACT_ATOMS: atom_id res chain seq x y z
N MET A 1 -1.78 27.45 -6.61
CA MET A 1 -0.88 26.28 -6.81
C MET A 1 -0.87 25.33 -5.61
N GLN A 2 -0.62 25.82 -4.39
CA GLN A 2 -0.53 24.98 -3.18
C GLN A 2 -1.83 24.22 -2.81
N ILE A 3 -3.00 24.84 -3.00
CA ILE A 3 -4.30 24.16 -2.78
C ILE A 3 -4.47 22.96 -3.72
N LYS A 4 -4.03 23.08 -4.98
CA LYS A 4 -4.07 21.98 -5.96
C LYS A 4 -3.14 20.84 -5.54
N ILE A 5 -1.91 21.16 -5.13
CA ILE A 5 -0.94 20.16 -4.64
C ILE A 5 -1.45 19.44 -3.38
N LYS A 6 -2.07 20.18 -2.45
CA LYS A 6 -2.69 19.60 -1.24
C LYS A 6 -3.77 18.57 -1.58
N LYS A 7 -4.67 18.92 -2.52
CA LYS A 7 -5.72 18.00 -2.98
C LYS A 7 -5.13 16.74 -3.61
N ILE A 8 -4.04 16.88 -4.39
CA ILE A 8 -3.34 15.73 -4.98
C ILE A 8 -2.80 14.82 -3.88
N ILE A 9 -2.09 15.34 -2.88
CA ILE A 9 -1.55 14.54 -1.78
C ILE A 9 -2.67 13.78 -1.04
N ILE A 10 -3.73 14.48 -0.62
CA ILE A 10 -4.85 13.87 0.10
C ILE A 10 -5.51 12.78 -0.75
N ASN A 11 -5.79 13.05 -2.03
CA ASN A 11 -6.40 12.06 -2.90
C ASN A 11 -5.48 10.86 -3.12
N SER A 12 -4.17 11.09 -3.29
CA SER A 12 -3.17 10.03 -3.44
C SER A 12 -3.08 9.15 -2.18
N ASP A 13 -3.12 9.72 -0.98
CA ASP A 13 -3.14 8.96 0.28
C ASP A 13 -4.42 8.12 0.41
N ILE A 14 -5.58 8.71 0.07
CA ILE A 14 -6.86 7.99 0.08
C ILE A 14 -6.84 6.84 -0.93
N PHE A 15 -6.38 7.08 -2.16
CA PHE A 15 -6.29 6.02 -3.17
C PHE A 15 -5.30 4.93 -2.78
N SER A 16 -4.15 5.30 -2.21
CA SER A 16 -3.18 4.33 -1.69
C SER A 16 -3.82 3.43 -0.64
N PHE A 17 -4.51 4.02 0.34
CA PHE A 17 -5.23 3.25 1.35
C PHE A 17 -6.34 2.37 0.74
N SER A 18 -7.20 2.93 -0.11
CA SER A 18 -8.32 2.19 -0.71
C SER A 18 -7.83 1.00 -1.53
N PHE A 19 -6.83 1.19 -2.40
CA PHE A 19 -6.29 0.10 -3.19
C PHE A 19 -5.52 -0.91 -2.33
N GLY A 20 -4.75 -0.46 -1.33
CA GLY A 20 -4.06 -1.37 -0.41
C GLY A 20 -5.05 -2.22 0.40
N PHE A 21 -6.17 -1.64 0.84
CA PHE A 21 -7.22 -2.37 1.54
C PHE A 21 -7.90 -3.43 0.64
N ILE A 22 -8.17 -3.08 -0.62
CA ILE A 22 -8.71 -4.03 -1.60
C ILE A 22 -7.69 -5.15 -1.86
N GLY A 23 -6.40 -4.82 -2.01
CA GLY A 23 -5.30 -5.77 -2.15
C GLY A 23 -5.26 -6.77 -1.00
N ILE A 24 -5.24 -6.28 0.25
CA ILE A 24 -5.31 -7.10 1.48
C ILE A 24 -6.52 -8.06 1.44
N THR A 25 -7.68 -7.56 1.01
CA THR A 25 -8.91 -8.36 0.96
C THR A 25 -8.79 -9.51 -0.04
N PHE A 26 -8.24 -9.24 -1.23
CA PHE A 26 -7.96 -10.29 -2.22
C PHE A 26 -6.83 -11.23 -1.78
N GLY A 27 -5.83 -10.74 -1.04
CA GLY A 27 -4.78 -11.58 -0.46
C GLY A 27 -5.36 -12.58 0.54
N LEU A 28 -6.25 -12.13 1.42
CA LEU A 28 -6.98 -13.00 2.34
C LEU A 28 -7.84 -14.03 1.60
N LEU A 29 -8.54 -13.62 0.54
CA LEU A 29 -9.32 -14.54 -0.30
C LEU A 29 -8.41 -15.57 -1.01
N SER A 30 -7.24 -15.15 -1.49
CA SER A 30 -6.22 -16.04 -2.06
C SER A 30 -5.79 -17.10 -1.05
N LEU A 31 -5.53 -16.71 0.19
CA LEU A 31 -5.14 -17.63 1.27
C LEU A 31 -6.28 -18.58 1.65
N LEU A 32 -7.50 -18.06 1.85
CA LEU A 32 -8.68 -18.87 2.17
C LEU A 32 -9.02 -19.86 1.04
N SER A 33 -8.80 -19.47 -0.22
CA SER A 33 -9.08 -20.34 -1.36
C SER A 33 -8.13 -21.54 -1.48
N LEU A 34 -6.97 -21.53 -0.82
CA LEU A 34 -6.06 -22.68 -0.76
C LEU A 34 -6.54 -23.75 0.22
N GLU A 35 -7.39 -23.39 1.19
CA GLU A 35 -7.83 -24.29 2.26
C GLU A 35 -8.91 -25.28 1.80
N PRO A 36 -8.89 -26.54 2.29
CA PRO A 36 -9.81 -27.59 1.83
C PRO A 36 -11.30 -27.27 2.01
N PHE A 37 -11.67 -26.42 2.98
CA PHE A 37 -13.07 -26.05 3.20
C PHE A 37 -13.63 -25.17 2.08
N TRP A 38 -12.78 -24.49 1.30
CA TRP A 38 -13.22 -23.60 0.24
C TRP A 38 -13.75 -24.38 -0.97
N ASN A 39 -13.05 -25.45 -1.35
CA ASN A 39 -13.47 -26.39 -2.37
C ASN A 39 -12.72 -27.73 -2.21
N ASN A 40 -13.41 -28.86 -2.38
CA ASN A 40 -12.76 -30.17 -2.27
C ASN A 40 -11.74 -30.45 -3.40
N SER A 41 -11.85 -29.79 -4.56
CA SER A 41 -10.92 -29.96 -5.68
C SER A 41 -9.68 -29.07 -5.54
N ASN A 42 -8.50 -29.68 -5.46
CA ASN A 42 -7.22 -28.96 -5.38
C ASN A 42 -6.98 -28.06 -6.60
N GLU A 43 -7.32 -28.53 -7.81
CA GLU A 43 -7.11 -27.76 -9.04
C GLU A 43 -7.96 -26.48 -9.06
N VAL A 44 -9.20 -26.57 -8.59
CA VAL A 44 -10.10 -25.40 -8.52
C VAL A 44 -9.62 -24.41 -7.46
N ARG A 45 -9.15 -24.92 -6.31
CA ARG A 45 -8.56 -24.08 -5.23
C ARG A 45 -7.34 -23.32 -5.71
N ALA A 46 -6.38 -24.01 -6.32
CA ALA A 46 -5.17 -23.39 -6.85
C ALA A 46 -5.47 -22.34 -7.93
N TYR A 47 -6.40 -22.62 -8.85
CA TYR A 47 -6.80 -21.68 -9.90
C TYR A 47 -7.48 -20.42 -9.33
N GLN A 48 -8.38 -20.58 -8.36
CA GLN A 48 -9.02 -19.44 -7.70
C GLN A 48 -8.03 -18.61 -6.88
N SER A 49 -7.12 -19.29 -6.17
CA SER A 49 -6.04 -18.61 -5.44
C SER A 49 -5.17 -17.80 -6.39
N PHE A 50 -4.80 -18.36 -7.54
CA PHE A 50 -4.05 -17.65 -8.57
C PHE A 50 -4.76 -16.38 -9.05
N ILE A 51 -6.06 -16.43 -9.34
CA ILE A 51 -6.83 -15.24 -9.74
C ILE A 51 -6.79 -14.17 -8.64
N PHE A 52 -7.02 -14.56 -7.38
CA PHE A 52 -6.99 -13.63 -6.27
C PHE A 52 -5.59 -13.04 -6.04
N THR A 53 -4.53 -13.83 -6.19
CA THR A 53 -3.14 -13.33 -6.12
C THR A 53 -2.86 -12.31 -7.22
N VAL A 54 -3.31 -12.55 -8.46
CA VAL A 54 -3.17 -11.58 -9.57
C VAL A 54 -3.89 -10.27 -9.24
N LEU A 55 -5.13 -10.34 -8.76
CA LEU A 55 -5.89 -9.15 -8.35
C LEU A 55 -5.18 -8.39 -7.23
N THR A 56 -4.68 -9.11 -6.22
CA THR A 56 -3.91 -8.56 -5.10
C THR A 56 -2.73 -7.73 -5.62
N ILE A 57 -1.89 -8.31 -6.49
CA ILE A 57 -0.73 -7.63 -7.08
C ILE A 57 -1.15 -6.37 -7.88
N ILE A 58 -2.24 -6.44 -8.66
CA ILE A 58 -2.72 -5.27 -9.41
C ILE A 58 -3.12 -4.13 -8.46
N PHE A 59 -3.83 -4.43 -7.38
CA PHE A 59 -4.25 -3.41 -6.42
C PHE A 59 -3.09 -2.89 -5.56
N ASP A 60 -2.15 -3.76 -5.17
CA ASP A 60 -0.96 -3.36 -4.42
C ASP A 60 -0.03 -2.48 -5.27
N THR A 61 0.15 -2.78 -6.56
CA THR A 61 0.91 -1.92 -7.46
C THR A 61 0.27 -0.54 -7.61
N LEU A 62 -1.05 -0.46 -7.76
CA LEU A 62 -1.78 0.81 -7.78
C LEU A 62 -1.66 1.58 -6.46
N SER A 63 -1.67 0.86 -5.33
CA SER A 63 -1.48 1.45 -4.00
C SER A 63 -0.09 2.07 -3.86
N VAL A 64 0.96 1.33 -4.25
CA VAL A 64 2.36 1.78 -4.19
C VAL A 64 2.60 2.97 -5.12
N ILE A 65 2.05 2.97 -6.33
CA ILE A 65 2.12 4.12 -7.25
C ILE A 65 1.47 5.35 -6.61
N SER A 66 0.32 5.17 -5.96
CA SER A 66 -0.41 6.25 -5.29
C SER A 66 0.38 6.81 -4.09
N ALA A 67 0.98 5.94 -3.26
CA ALA A 67 1.87 6.35 -2.16
C ALA A 67 3.11 7.10 -2.67
N MET A 68 3.70 6.63 -3.77
CA MET A 68 4.83 7.30 -4.42
C MET A 68 4.45 8.70 -4.91
N LEU A 69 3.27 8.87 -5.50
CA LEU A 69 2.77 10.18 -5.91
C LEU A 69 2.59 11.11 -4.71
N ALA A 70 1.98 10.63 -3.61
CA ALA A 70 1.85 11.39 -2.37
C ALA A 70 3.21 11.88 -1.86
N PHE A 71 4.21 10.98 -1.83
CA PHE A 71 5.57 11.31 -1.42
C PHE A 71 6.24 12.36 -2.33
N ILE A 72 6.13 12.23 -3.65
CA ILE A 72 6.74 13.17 -4.62
C ILE A 72 6.10 14.56 -4.49
N TYR A 73 4.76 14.63 -4.51
CA TYR A 73 4.04 15.90 -4.40
C TYR A 73 4.20 16.52 -3.03
N GLY A 74 4.23 15.70 -1.99
CA GLY A 74 4.61 16.09 -0.65
C GLY A 74 5.99 16.74 -0.66
N LYS A 75 7.05 16.07 -1.13
CA LYS A 75 8.41 16.63 -1.17
C LYS A 75 8.49 17.94 -1.95
N LYS A 76 7.75 18.04 -3.07
CA LYS A 76 7.63 19.28 -3.85
C LYS A 76 6.99 20.40 -3.02
N MET A 77 5.94 20.10 -2.27
CA MET A 77 5.26 21.04 -1.38
C MET A 77 6.18 21.54 -0.27
N TYR A 78 6.95 20.65 0.36
CA TYR A 78 7.93 21.00 1.39
C TYR A 78 8.96 22.02 0.87
N ARG A 79 9.51 21.81 -0.33
CA ARG A 79 10.48 22.73 -0.95
C ARG A 79 9.86 24.10 -1.23
N LEU A 80 8.65 24.13 -1.80
CA LEU A 80 7.93 25.38 -2.07
C LEU A 80 7.66 26.19 -0.79
N ARG A 81 7.41 25.49 0.32
CA ARG A 81 7.16 26.13 1.63
C ARG A 81 8.42 26.62 2.31
N GLN A 82 9.54 25.93 2.17
CA GLN A 82 10.83 26.41 2.68
C GLN A 82 11.24 27.75 2.04
N ALA A 83 10.90 27.96 0.77
CA ALA A 83 11.14 29.24 0.08
C ALA A 83 10.25 30.39 0.61
N ASN A 84 9.04 30.09 1.12
CA ASN A 84 8.09 31.09 1.59
C ASN A 84 8.13 31.30 3.12
N LYS A 85 8.88 32.32 3.58
CA LYS A 85 9.06 32.64 5.01
C LYS A 85 7.76 32.87 5.82
N LYS A 86 6.67 33.35 5.20
CA LYS A 86 5.38 33.60 5.88
C LYS A 86 4.61 32.32 6.23
N GLU A 87 4.74 31.27 5.42
CA GLU A 87 4.07 29.97 5.66
C GLU A 87 4.80 29.12 6.71
N LYS A 88 6.13 29.29 6.83
CA LYS A 88 6.99 28.61 7.81
C LYS A 88 6.53 28.77 9.28
N ARG A 89 5.70 29.79 9.57
CA ARG A 89 5.17 30.09 10.92
C ARG A 89 3.80 29.46 11.22
N ARG A 90 3.01 29.04 10.23
CA ARG A 90 1.65 28.49 10.43
C ARG A 90 1.61 26.97 10.59
N ILE A 91 2.67 26.26 10.22
CA ILE A 91 2.69 24.80 10.16
C ILE A 91 3.48 24.22 11.33
N ASP A 92 2.95 23.15 11.93
CA ASP A 92 3.69 22.35 12.89
C ASP A 92 4.68 21.41 12.18
N LYS A 93 5.96 21.80 12.18
CA LYS A 93 7.05 21.07 11.50
C LYS A 93 7.21 19.62 11.98
N ARG A 94 6.76 19.28 13.20
CA ARG A 94 6.86 17.90 13.70
C ARG A 94 5.90 16.98 12.94
N PHE A 95 4.64 17.39 12.80
CA PHE A 95 3.61 16.61 12.08
C PHE A 95 3.87 16.54 10.58
N GLU A 96 4.40 17.61 9.98
CA GLU A 96 4.80 17.59 8.56
C GLU A 96 5.95 16.60 8.31
N LYS A 97 6.99 16.59 9.18
CA LYS A 97 8.09 15.63 9.06
C LYS A 97 7.63 14.18 9.29
N LEU A 98 6.74 13.95 10.27
CA LEU A 98 6.18 12.63 10.53
C LEU A 98 5.35 12.11 9.34
N SER A 99 4.51 12.95 8.73
CA SER A 99 3.75 12.60 7.54
C SER A 99 4.67 12.10 6.42
N TYR A 100 5.77 12.80 6.14
CA TYR A 100 6.76 12.34 5.15
C TYR A 100 7.40 11.00 5.48
N TRP A 101 7.72 10.77 6.75
CA TRP A 101 8.30 9.50 7.18
C TRP A 101 7.30 8.37 7.00
N PHE A 102 6.03 8.59 7.35
CA PHE A 102 4.98 7.59 7.16
C PHE A 102 4.70 7.30 5.67
N ASP A 103 4.68 8.32 4.80
CA ASP A 103 4.57 8.11 3.34
C ASP A 103 5.72 7.25 2.81
N PHE A 104 6.96 7.54 3.25
CA PHE A 104 8.14 6.79 2.84
C PHE A 104 8.10 5.33 3.33
N TRP A 105 7.70 5.11 4.59
CA TRP A 105 7.56 3.77 5.15
C TRP A 105 6.43 2.99 4.50
N SER A 106 5.28 3.62 4.26
CA SER A 106 4.16 3.03 3.52
C SER A 106 4.63 2.54 2.14
N PHE A 107 5.29 3.41 1.36
CA PHE A 107 5.86 3.03 0.08
C PHE A 107 6.86 1.88 0.16
N SER A 108 7.83 1.95 1.09
CA SER A 108 8.90 0.96 1.20
C SER A 108 8.37 -0.41 1.62
N VAL A 109 7.46 -0.44 2.60
CA VAL A 109 6.84 -1.68 3.08
C VAL A 109 5.89 -2.26 2.01
N GLY A 110 5.15 -1.42 1.29
CA GLY A 110 4.30 -1.87 0.18
C GLY A 110 5.09 -2.52 -0.97
N ILE A 111 6.31 -2.05 -1.27
CA ILE A 111 7.19 -2.74 -2.24
C ILE A 111 7.59 -4.12 -1.73
N LEU A 112 7.91 -4.24 -0.44
CA LEU A 112 8.26 -5.55 0.14
C LEU A 112 7.07 -6.50 0.08
N GLY A 113 5.86 -6.04 0.42
CA GLY A 113 4.62 -6.79 0.25
C GLY A 113 4.46 -7.31 -1.18
N LEU A 114 4.57 -6.43 -2.17
CA LEU A 114 4.54 -6.79 -3.60
C LEU A 114 5.55 -7.87 -3.99
N VAL A 115 6.78 -7.84 -3.46
CA VAL A 115 7.78 -8.87 -3.75
C VAL A 115 7.33 -10.24 -3.23
N PHE A 116 6.74 -10.29 -2.03
CA PHE A 116 6.16 -11.53 -1.50
C PHE A 116 4.91 -11.97 -2.27
N GLY A 117 4.04 -11.03 -2.67
CA GLY A 117 2.90 -11.33 -3.55
C GLY A 117 3.32 -11.92 -4.89
N LEU A 118 4.34 -11.34 -5.55
CA LEU A 118 4.93 -11.87 -6.78
C LEU A 118 5.57 -13.25 -6.57
N THR A 119 6.25 -13.44 -5.44
CA THR A 119 6.82 -14.75 -5.08
C THR A 119 5.71 -15.80 -4.96
N SER A 120 4.60 -15.46 -4.30
CA SER A 120 3.42 -16.34 -4.22
C SER A 120 2.87 -16.69 -5.60
N LEU A 121 2.73 -15.70 -6.49
CA LEU A 121 2.27 -15.92 -7.87
C LEU A 121 3.18 -16.86 -8.64
N VAL A 122 4.50 -16.67 -8.55
CA VAL A 122 5.48 -17.54 -9.21
C VAL A 122 5.37 -18.97 -8.69
N THR A 123 5.15 -19.17 -7.40
CA THR A 123 4.97 -20.52 -6.82
C THR A 123 3.62 -21.18 -7.16
N LEU A 124 2.68 -20.45 -7.75
CA LEU A 124 1.41 -20.98 -8.24
C LEU A 124 1.42 -21.27 -9.75
N LEU A 125 2.50 -20.93 -10.47
CA LEU A 125 2.65 -21.27 -11.89
C LEU A 125 2.79 -22.80 -12.08
N PRO A 126 2.30 -23.35 -13.21
CA PRO A 126 2.24 -24.79 -13.44
C PRO A 126 3.59 -25.51 -13.40
N TYR A 127 4.70 -24.79 -13.59
CA TYR A 127 6.06 -25.35 -13.57
C TYR A 127 6.75 -25.30 -12.19
N THR A 128 6.14 -24.63 -11.21
CA THR A 128 6.75 -24.29 -9.91
C THR A 128 5.78 -24.46 -8.74
N ILE A 129 4.69 -25.25 -8.93
CA ILE A 129 3.62 -25.44 -7.95
C ILE A 129 4.19 -25.84 -6.58
N ASN A 130 4.06 -24.94 -5.62
CA ASN A 130 4.40 -25.17 -4.23
C ASN A 130 3.41 -24.41 -3.33
N GLU A 131 2.29 -25.05 -3.01
CA GLU A 131 1.20 -24.48 -2.22
C GLU A 131 1.67 -24.02 -0.83
N PHE A 132 2.60 -24.74 -0.20
CA PHE A 132 3.14 -24.38 1.11
C PHE A 132 3.92 -23.06 1.07
N VAL A 133 4.79 -22.89 0.08
CA VAL A 133 5.56 -21.64 -0.09
C VAL A 133 4.62 -20.50 -0.49
N SER A 134 3.65 -20.74 -1.37
CA SER A 134 2.64 -19.76 -1.75
C SER A 134 1.86 -19.27 -0.53
N TRP A 135 1.42 -20.17 0.34
CA TRP A 135 0.67 -19.82 1.55
C TRP A 135 1.45 -18.88 2.47
N TRP A 136 2.72 -19.21 2.77
CA TRP A 136 3.57 -18.36 3.61
C TRP A 136 3.93 -17.03 2.95
N ALA A 137 4.15 -17.03 1.63
CA ALA A 137 4.41 -15.82 0.87
C ALA A 137 3.19 -14.88 0.87
N THR A 138 1.99 -15.41 0.61
CA THR A 138 0.72 -14.66 0.67
C THR A 138 0.46 -14.11 2.07
N LEU A 139 0.65 -14.93 3.11
CA LEU A 139 0.49 -14.48 4.50
C LEU A 139 1.42 -13.32 4.84
N THR A 140 2.70 -13.45 4.46
CA THR A 140 3.70 -12.41 4.71
C THR A 140 3.39 -11.13 3.93
N SER A 141 2.93 -11.25 2.68
CA SER A 141 2.44 -10.10 1.88
C SER A 141 1.34 -9.37 2.62
N ILE A 142 0.27 -10.07 3.02
CA ILE A 142 -0.89 -9.48 3.70
C ILE A 142 -0.46 -8.69 4.95
N PHE A 143 0.45 -9.24 5.77
CA PHE A 143 0.97 -8.55 6.94
C PHE A 143 1.67 -7.24 6.57
N LEU A 144 2.57 -7.28 5.58
CA LEU A 144 3.30 -6.09 5.10
C LEU A 144 2.34 -5.06 4.49
N ASP A 145 1.40 -5.49 3.67
CA ASP A 145 0.41 -4.62 3.03
C ASP A 145 -0.49 -3.95 4.08
N THR A 146 -0.85 -4.68 5.15
CA THR A 146 -1.58 -4.12 6.30
C THR A 146 -0.77 -3.03 7.01
N PHE A 147 0.52 -3.29 7.30
CA PHE A 147 1.40 -2.27 7.88
C PHE A 147 1.54 -1.04 6.97
N SER A 148 1.66 -1.25 5.66
CA SER A 148 1.72 -0.19 4.66
C SER A 148 0.46 0.67 4.66
N ALA A 149 -0.73 0.04 4.70
CA ALA A 149 -2.01 0.74 4.73
C ALA A 149 -2.20 1.56 6.02
N ILE A 150 -1.79 1.02 7.17
CA ILE A 150 -1.81 1.75 8.45
C ILE A 150 -0.88 2.97 8.37
N ALA A 151 0.32 2.81 7.81
CA ALA A 151 1.26 3.91 7.62
C ALA A 151 0.67 5.01 6.72
N ALA A 152 -0.04 4.67 5.64
CA ALA A 152 -0.73 5.64 4.78
C ALA A 152 -1.80 6.45 5.55
N ILE A 153 -2.61 5.80 6.40
CA ILE A 153 -3.58 6.50 7.26
C ILE A 153 -2.87 7.44 8.24
N LEU A 154 -1.79 6.99 8.86
CA LEU A 154 -1.00 7.81 9.79
C LEU A 154 -0.36 9.01 9.08
N ALA A 155 0.07 8.84 7.83
CA ALA A 155 0.59 9.93 7.01
C ALA A 155 -0.50 10.99 6.75
N LEU A 156 -1.67 10.56 6.28
CA LEU A 156 -2.80 11.45 6.01
C LEU A 156 -3.26 12.21 7.26
N THR A 157 -3.39 11.53 8.39
CA THR A 157 -3.81 12.15 9.66
C THR A 157 -2.79 13.17 10.16
N CYS A 158 -1.48 12.86 10.07
CA CYS A 158 -0.41 13.80 10.39
C CYS A 158 -0.41 15.00 9.43
N PHE A 159 -0.62 14.76 8.13
CA PHE A 159 -0.67 15.81 7.12
C PHE A 159 -1.83 16.79 7.39
N LEU A 160 -3.03 16.27 7.66
CA LEU A 160 -4.20 17.08 8.00
C LEU A 160 -4.00 17.87 9.30
N LYS A 161 -3.39 17.25 10.32
CA LYS A 161 -3.11 17.91 11.60
C LYS A 161 -2.06 19.01 11.49
N SER A 162 -1.06 18.84 10.63
CA SER A 162 -0.05 19.87 10.35
C SER A 162 -0.65 21.19 9.80
N TRP A 163 -1.86 21.13 9.26
CA TRP A 163 -2.57 22.21 8.58
C TRP A 163 -3.65 22.91 9.40
N LYS A 164 -3.99 22.43 10.61
CA LYS A 164 -5.10 22.95 11.44
C LYS A 164 -4.75 24.18 12.31
N LYS A 165 -3.73 24.98 11.94
CA LYS A 165 -3.33 26.21 12.66
C LYS A 165 -3.42 27.46 11.80
#